data_AF-A0A967LDB9-F1
#
_entry.id   AF-A0A967LDB9-F1
#
_cell.length_a   1.000
_cell.length_b   1.000
_cell.length_c   1.000
_cell.angle_alpha   90.00
_cell.angle_beta   90.00
_cell.angle_gamma   90.00
#
_symmetry.space_group_name_H-M   'P 1'
#
loop_
_entity.id
_entity.type
_entity.pdbx_description
1 polymer ?
#
loop_
_entity_poly.entity_id
_entity_poly.type
_entity_poly.pdbx_seq_one_letter_code
_entity_poly.pdbx_strand_id
1 'polypeptide(L)' 'RPQDNVQKFEDKIPQFFLANLGEDPGEQTNLAASNPGKLAELKALAERYQASILPDFRAARTKPPR' A
#
# COMPACT_ATOMS: atom_id res chain seq x y z
N ARG A 1 -28.41 12.34 -28.74
CA ARG A 1 -28.26 11.85 -27.34
C ARG A 1 -26.89 12.35 -26.90
N PRO A 2 -26.75 13.29 -25.95
CA PRO A 2 -25.42 13.72 -25.57
C PRO A 2 -24.81 12.59 -24.76
N GLN A 3 -23.82 11.93 -25.35
CA GLN A 3 -23.03 10.87 -24.73
C GLN A 3 -22.15 11.52 -23.67
N ASP A 4 -22.41 11.14 -22.42
CA ASP A 4 -21.45 10.90 -21.35
C ASP A 4 -20.17 11.74 -21.42
N ASN A 5 -20.20 12.91 -20.78
CA ASN A 5 -18.99 13.56 -20.28
C ASN A 5 -18.40 12.63 -19.20
N VAL A 6 -17.67 11.60 -19.62
CA VAL A 6 -16.82 10.80 -18.73
C VAL A 6 -15.65 11.71 -18.37
N GLN A 7 -15.83 12.46 -17.30
CA GLN A 7 -14.77 13.24 -16.68
C GLN A 7 -13.64 12.25 -16.37
N LYS A 8 -12.50 12.39 -17.06
CA LYS A 8 -11.30 11.60 -16.77
C LYS A 8 -10.94 11.89 -15.32
N PHE A 9 -11.14 10.93 -14.44
CA PHE A 9 -10.61 10.97 -13.08
C PHE A 9 -9.08 10.88 -13.19
N GLU A 10 -8.43 12.03 -13.41
CA GLU A 10 -6.99 12.21 -13.24
C GLU A 10 -6.64 12.50 -11.78
N ASP A 11 -7.39 11.94 -10.84
CA ASP A 11 -6.97 11.95 -9.45
C ASP A 11 -5.82 10.96 -9.34
N LYS A 12 -4.59 11.51 -9.31
CA LYS A 12 -3.37 10.77 -8.99
C LYS A 12 -3.59 10.05 -7.67
N ILE A 13 -4.02 8.79 -7.75
CA ILE A 13 -4.17 7.93 -6.58
C ILE A 13 -2.80 7.94 -5.89
N PRO A 14 -2.72 8.35 -4.62
CA PRO A 14 -1.45 8.45 -3.94
C PRO A 14 -0.82 7.06 -3.91
N GLN A 15 0.41 6.97 -4.42
CA GLN A 15 1.13 5.70 -4.52
C GLN A 15 1.32 5.03 -3.15
N PHE A 16 1.31 5.83 -2.07
CA PHE A 16 1.43 5.36 -0.70
C PHE A 16 0.39 6.03 0.19
N PHE A 17 -0.13 5.23 1.11
CA PHE A 17 -1.11 5.63 2.11
C PHE A 17 -0.51 5.37 3.50
N LEU A 18 -0.61 6.36 4.38
CA LEU A 18 -0.17 6.26 5.76
C LEU A 18 -1.31 6.71 6.66
N ALA A 19 -1.79 5.84 7.54
CA ALA A 19 -2.81 6.17 8.53
C ALA A 19 -2.34 5.81 9.93
N ASN A 20 -2.79 6.59 10.92
CA ASN A 20 -2.65 6.27 12.33
C ASN A 20 -3.95 5.65 12.84
N LEU A 21 -4.03 4.33 12.87
CA LEU A 21 -5.26 3.61 13.25
C LEU A 21 -5.71 3.86 14.70
N GLY A 22 -4.82 4.33 15.58
CA GLY A 22 -5.19 4.69 16.95
C GLY A 22 -6.03 5.97 17.03
N GLU A 23 -5.84 6.88 16.08
CA GLU A 23 -6.53 8.17 16.00
C GLU A 23 -7.60 8.21 14.91
N ASP A 24 -7.34 7.50 13.80
CA ASP A 24 -8.21 7.39 12.62
C ASP A 24 -8.39 5.91 12.24
N PRO A 25 -9.20 5.16 13.00
CA PRO A 25 -9.47 3.74 12.71
C PRO A 25 -10.27 3.55 11.40
N GLY A 26 -10.87 4.61 10.87
CA GLY A 26 -11.61 4.60 9.62
C GLY A 26 -10.75 4.87 8.39
N GLU A 27 -9.44 5.09 8.56
CA GLU A 27 -8.49 5.38 7.46
C GLU A 27 -8.97 6.52 6.55
N GLN A 28 -9.61 7.53 7.13
CA GLN A 28 -10.18 8.64 6.37
C GLN A 28 -9.12 9.65 5.92
N THR A 29 -7.97 9.69 6.60
CA THR A 29 -6.92 10.70 6.42
C THR A 29 -5.61 10.06 5.97
N ASN A 30 -5.12 10.47 4.80
CA ASN A 30 -3.78 10.08 4.34
C ASN A 30 -2.70 11.03 4.89
N LEU A 31 -1.84 10.50 5.75
CA LEU A 31 -0.73 11.22 6.39
C LEU A 31 0.60 11.12 5.61
N ALA A 32 0.62 10.47 4.45
CA ALA A 32 1.85 10.19 3.71
C ALA A 32 2.64 11.45 3.33
N ALA A 33 1.93 12.53 2.95
CA ALA A 33 2.55 13.80 2.58
C ALA A 33 3.02 14.61 3.80
N SER A 34 2.29 14.55 4.92
CA SER A 34 2.59 15.31 6.14
C SER A 34 3.62 14.63 7.04
N ASN A 35 3.85 13.32 6.87
CA ASN A 35 4.76 12.53 7.71
C ASN A 35 5.79 11.74 6.85
N PRO A 36 6.64 12.41 6.06
CA PRO A 36 7.55 11.73 5.13
C PRO A 36 8.60 10.86 5.83
N GLY A 37 9.05 11.25 7.03
CA GLY A 37 9.99 10.46 7.83
C GLY A 37 9.39 9.12 8.29
N LYS A 38 8.15 9.15 8.80
CA LYS A 38 7.47 7.93 9.24
C LYS A 38 7.14 7.02 8.06
N LEU A 39 6.77 7.60 6.93
CA LEU A 39 6.55 6.86 5.69
C LEU A 39 7.83 6.13 5.23
N ALA A 40 8.99 6.78 5.28
CA ALA A 40 10.26 6.17 4.91
C ALA A 40 10.64 5.01 5.85
N GLU A 41 10.46 5.18 7.15
CA GLU A 41 10.70 4.12 8.15
C GLU A 41 9.85 2.87 7.88
N LEU A 42 8.54 3.05 7.66
CA LEU A 42 7.62 1.94 7.41
C LEU A 42 7.86 1.26 6.06
N LYS A 43 8.26 2.02 5.03
CA LYS A 43 8.69 1.45 3.74
C LYS A 43 9.90 0.54 3.91
N ALA A 44 10.94 1.02 4.59
CA ALA A 44 12.14 0.23 4.83
C ALA A 44 11.83 -1.03 5.65
N LEU A 45 10.91 -0.93 6.62
CA LEU A 45 10.45 -2.09 7.38
C LEU A 45 9.71 -3.11 6.50
N ALA A 46 8.79 -2.64 5.66
CA ALA A 46 8.05 -3.49 4.73
C ALA A 46 8.97 -4.22 3.74
N GLU A 47 9.98 -3.53 3.20
CA GLU A 47 10.98 -4.13 2.31
C GLU A 47 11.78 -5.24 2.99
N ARG A 48 12.18 -5.03 4.25
CA ARG A 48 12.88 -6.06 5.05
C ARG A 48 12.01 -7.29 5.28
N TYR A 49 10.73 -7.10 5.63
CA TYR A 49 9.79 -8.21 5.78
C TYR A 49 9.55 -8.93 4.45
N GLN A 50 9.40 -8.20 3.36
CA GLN A 50 9.23 -8.82 2.05
C GLN A 50 10.48 -9.67 1.71
N ALA A 51 11.68 -9.15 1.93
CA ALA A 51 12.91 -9.90 1.70
C ALA A 51 13.03 -11.16 2.59
N SER A 52 12.54 -11.11 3.84
CA SER A 52 12.61 -12.25 4.75
C SER A 52 11.53 -13.31 4.51
N ILE A 53 10.33 -12.92 4.09
CA ILE A 53 9.20 -13.84 3.93
C ILE A 53 9.13 -14.43 2.50
N LEU A 54 9.64 -13.71 1.48
CA LEU A 54 9.64 -14.20 0.09
C LEU A 54 10.32 -15.57 -0.13
N PRO A 55 11.44 -15.92 0.53
CA PRO A 55 12.03 -17.24 0.44
C PRO A 55 11.06 -18.36 0.84
N ASP A 56 10.30 -18.15 1.92
CA ASP A 56 9.32 -19.13 2.43
C ASP A 56 8.15 -19.30 1.46
N PHE A 57 7.62 -18.21 0.91
CA PHE A 57 6.56 -18.29 -0.10
C PHE A 57 7.02 -18.96 -1.40
N ARG A 58 8.26 -18.71 -1.83
CA ARG A 58 8.84 -19.38 -3.01
C ARG A 58 8.98 -20.89 -2.76
N ALA A 59 9.46 -21.27 -1.57
CA ALA A 59 9.58 -22.68 -1.17
C ALA A 59 8.22 -23.37 -1.03
N ALA A 60 7.19 -22.66 -0.56
CA ALA A 60 5.83 -23.19 -0.49
C ALA A 60 5.23 -23.45 -1.89
N ARG A 61 5.54 -22.60 -2.89
CA ARG A 61 5.06 -22.77 -4.27
C ARG A 61 5.72 -23.92 -5.02
N THR A 62 6.91 -24.37 -4.62
CA THR A 62 7.63 -25.47 -5.28
C THR A 62 7.34 -26.84 -4.66
N LYS A 63 6.64 -26.90 -3.52
CA LYS A 63 6.16 -28.18 -2.98
C LYS A 63 4.92 -28.64 -3.75
N PRO A 64 4.95 -29.83 -4.39
CA PRO A 64 3.74 -30.40 -4.97
C PRO A 64 2.73 -30.72 -3.86
N PRO A 65 1.41 -30.63 -4.14
CA PRO A 65 0.40 -31.09 -3.20
C PRO A 65 0.63 -32.57 -2.89
N ARG A 66 0.49 -32.93 -1.60
CA ARG A 66 0.54 -34.33 -1.14
C ARG A 66 -0.73 -35.07 -1.55
#